data_AF-A0A2T4Q2W3-F1
#
_entry.id   AF-A0A2T4Q2W3-F1
#
_cell.length_a   1.000
_cell.length_b   1.000
_cell.length_c   1.000
_cell.angle_alpha   90.00
_cell.angle_beta   90.00
_cell.angle_gamma   90.00
#
_symmetry.space_group_name_H-M   'P 1'
#
loop_
_entity.id
_entity.type
_entity.pdbx_description
1 polymer ?
#
loop_
_entity_poly.entity_id
_entity_poly.type
_entity_poly.pdbx_seq_one_letter_code
_entity_poly.pdbx_strand_id
1 'polypeptide(L)'
;MKYCPNCGNEVKPGQAFCNKCGNTLKKENKQAETSSQGKQATQSKQTYPDRNKYTPQQKNKNKKPIWIIILSIIFILLIGALLYGAYYYYNNVIKDNDSDNQTTETQNKSKDDSQSKESSSSESNSSEKAPTIDVFSNNFDQGYMKSASTEGYKGIYKDMTRKEVEAKFGKSSGKVDGGQTYYEKYGDLAVLYSGDKVDRVGVAPSNVTEDEFLEHYYEPDDRKSDELIYDSNKDNDFSVIAHSKKGKITLIENIDQL
;
A
#
# COMPACT_ATOMS: atom_id res chain seq x y z
N MET A 1 -19.08 23.94 -12.78
CA MET A 1 -18.01 23.32 -11.96
C MET A 1 -16.75 23.27 -12.81
N LYS A 2 -15.57 23.52 -12.23
CA LYS A 2 -14.28 23.38 -12.94
C LYS A 2 -13.68 22.03 -12.57
N TYR A 3 -13.00 21.38 -13.51
CA TYR A 3 -12.33 20.09 -13.30
C TYR A 3 -10.83 20.23 -13.53
N CYS A 4 -10.03 19.41 -12.85
CA CYS A 4 -8.59 19.38 -13.00
C CYS A 4 -8.24 18.93 -14.43
N PRO A 5 -7.43 19.68 -15.19
CA PRO A 5 -7.07 19.31 -16.56
C PRO A 5 -6.14 18.08 -16.62
N ASN A 6 -5.51 17.70 -15.51
CA ASN A 6 -4.61 16.56 -15.45
C ASN A 6 -5.31 15.24 -15.09
N CYS A 7 -6.22 15.25 -14.10
CA CYS A 7 -6.84 14.01 -13.60
C CYS A 7 -8.38 13.98 -13.63
N GLY A 8 -9.03 15.07 -14.05
CA GLY A 8 -10.50 15.13 -14.15
C GLY A 8 -11.24 15.29 -12.82
N ASN A 9 -10.56 15.40 -11.67
CA ASN A 9 -11.21 15.63 -10.38
C ASN A 9 -11.89 17.01 -10.31
N GLU A 10 -12.99 17.12 -9.56
CA GLU A 10 -13.67 18.40 -9.34
C GLU A 10 -12.79 19.39 -8.55
N VAL A 11 -12.76 20.64 -8.98
CA VAL A 11 -11.96 21.71 -8.41
C VAL A 11 -12.86 22.77 -7.80
N LYS A 12 -12.65 23.05 -6.51
CA LYS A 12 -13.38 24.11 -5.80
C LYS A 12 -12.90 25.51 -6.24
N PRO A 13 -13.79 26.53 -6.31
CA PRO A 13 -13.39 27.89 -6.64
C PRO A 13 -12.27 28.41 -5.71
N GLY A 14 -11.22 29.00 -6.29
CA GLY A 14 -10.10 29.59 -5.53
C GLY A 14 -8.96 28.63 -5.15
N GLN A 15 -9.11 27.33 -5.43
CA GLN A 15 -8.11 26.31 -5.17
C GLN A 15 -6.90 26.44 -6.11
N ALA A 16 -5.69 26.51 -5.54
CA ALA A 16 -4.44 26.73 -6.28
C ALA A 16 -3.79 25.44 -6.82
N PHE A 17 -4.13 24.28 -6.25
CA PHE A 17 -3.57 22.97 -6.61
C PHE A 17 -4.64 21.89 -6.49
N CYS A 18 -4.60 20.87 -7.35
CA CYS A 18 -5.53 19.74 -7.29
C CYS A 18 -5.24 18.89 -6.04
N ASN A 19 -6.25 18.71 -5.19
CA ASN A 19 -6.16 17.91 -3.97
C ASN A 19 -6.13 16.40 -4.22
N LYS A 20 -6.29 15.95 -5.47
CA LYS A 20 -6.20 14.51 -5.82
C LYS A 20 -4.88 14.14 -6.49
N CYS A 21 -4.28 15.01 -7.31
CA CYS A 21 -3.07 14.68 -8.07
C CYS A 21 -1.93 15.69 -7.91
N GLY A 22 -2.10 16.71 -7.07
CA GLY A 22 -1.08 17.74 -6.82
C GLY A 22 -0.90 18.77 -7.94
N ASN A 23 -1.56 18.62 -9.09
CA ASN A 23 -1.36 19.52 -10.24
C ASN A 23 -1.77 20.97 -9.94
N THR A 24 -0.88 21.92 -10.20
CA THR A 24 -1.13 23.36 -10.03
C THR A 24 -2.24 23.86 -10.94
N LEU A 25 -3.19 24.59 -10.37
CA LEU A 25 -4.34 25.17 -11.04
C LEU A 25 -4.08 26.66 -11.20
N LYS A 26 -3.82 27.09 -12.44
CA LYS A 26 -3.56 28.50 -12.73
C LYS A 26 -4.84 29.30 -12.42
N LYS A 27 -4.77 30.22 -11.45
CA LYS A 27 -5.85 31.18 -11.18
C LYS A 27 -5.95 32.12 -12.38
N GLU A 28 -7.07 32.08 -13.09
CA GLU A 28 -7.43 33.14 -14.04
C GLU A 28 -7.78 34.40 -13.24
N ASN A 29 -6.76 35.15 -12.83
CA ASN A 29 -6.94 36.55 -12.52
C ASN A 29 -7.26 37.25 -13.83
N LYS A 30 -8.54 37.58 -14.04
CA LYS A 30 -8.94 38.56 -15.05
C LYS A 30 -8.31 39.89 -14.67
N GLN A 31 -7.16 40.21 -15.27
CA GLN A 31 -6.80 41.60 -15.52
C GLN A 31 -7.47 42.03 -16.82
N ALA A 32 -8.13 43.16 -16.73
CA ALA A 32 -8.83 43.81 -17.81
C ALA A 32 -7.86 44.27 -18.90
N GLU A 33 -8.22 43.99 -20.15
CA GLU A 33 -8.00 44.95 -21.24
C GLU A 33 -9.37 45.35 -21.79
N THR A 34 -9.68 46.61 -21.56
CA THR A 34 -10.79 47.35 -22.16
C THR A 34 -10.40 47.73 -23.58
N SER A 35 -11.26 47.46 -24.57
CA SER A 35 -11.66 48.44 -25.61
C SER A 35 -12.73 47.89 -26.57
N SER A 36 -13.94 48.41 -26.38
CA SER A 36 -14.75 49.06 -27.43
C SER A 36 -15.67 48.25 -28.38
N GLN A 37 -16.97 48.51 -28.16
CA GLN A 37 -18.03 48.93 -29.11
C GLN A 37 -18.98 47.89 -29.77
N GLY A 38 -20.29 48.17 -29.56
CA GLY A 38 -21.41 47.79 -30.46
C GLY A 38 -22.59 47.12 -29.75
N LYS A 39 -23.42 47.85 -28.99
CA LYS A 39 -24.75 48.42 -29.36
C LYS A 39 -25.89 47.41 -29.68
N GLN A 40 -26.98 47.61 -28.92
CA GLN A 40 -28.42 47.49 -29.29
C GLN A 40 -29.00 46.05 -29.44
N ALA A 41 -30.23 45.71 -29.03
CA ALA A 41 -31.33 46.42 -28.39
C ALA A 41 -32.43 45.40 -27.89
N THR A 42 -33.20 45.84 -26.90
CA THR A 42 -34.67 45.64 -26.65
C THR A 42 -35.36 44.26 -26.65
N GLN A 43 -36.04 44.03 -25.50
CA GLN A 43 -37.44 43.59 -25.30
C GLN A 43 -37.92 42.24 -25.89
N SER A 44 -38.41 41.34 -25.02
CA SER A 44 -39.85 41.19 -24.74
C SER A 44 -40.20 39.87 -24.02
N LYS A 45 -41.21 40.00 -23.14
CA LYS A 45 -42.23 39.05 -22.65
C LYS A 45 -41.96 37.53 -22.53
N GLN A 46 -42.27 37.07 -21.32
CA GLN A 46 -42.87 35.79 -20.91
C GLN A 46 -43.53 34.98 -22.03
N THR A 47 -43.34 33.66 -22.03
CA THR A 47 -44.39 32.61 -21.95
C THR A 47 -43.74 31.21 -21.86
N TYR A 48 -44.15 30.41 -20.87
CA TYR A 48 -43.86 28.97 -20.76
C TYR A 48 -44.80 28.16 -21.67
N PRO A 49 -44.30 27.09 -22.31
CA PRO A 49 -44.97 25.79 -22.29
C PRO A 49 -43.98 24.67 -21.92
N ASP A 50 -44.26 23.89 -20.88
CA ASP A 50 -44.98 22.61 -20.91
C ASP A 50 -44.13 21.42 -21.41
N ARG A 51 -43.60 20.68 -20.42
CA ARG A 51 -43.67 19.22 -20.20
C ARG A 51 -43.29 18.22 -21.32
N ASN A 52 -42.35 17.38 -20.91
CA ASN A 52 -42.06 15.99 -21.31
C ASN A 52 -41.46 15.71 -22.69
N LYS A 53 -40.22 15.19 -22.69
CA LYS A 53 -39.91 13.85 -23.22
C LYS A 53 -38.52 13.36 -22.81
N TYR A 54 -38.52 12.19 -22.19
CA TYR A 54 -37.35 11.36 -21.92
C TYR A 54 -37.00 10.59 -23.21
N THR A 55 -35.72 10.54 -23.58
CA THR A 55 -35.19 9.62 -24.60
C THR A 55 -34.08 8.77 -23.96
N PRO A 56 -34.20 7.43 -23.94
CA PRO A 56 -33.11 6.56 -23.51
C PRO A 56 -32.16 6.36 -24.70
N GLN A 57 -30.89 6.74 -24.55
CA GLN A 57 -29.84 6.41 -25.52
C GLN A 57 -29.04 5.17 -25.11
N GLN A 58 -28.64 4.45 -26.15
CA GLN A 58 -28.36 3.02 -26.19
C GLN A 58 -26.97 2.63 -25.64
N LYS A 59 -26.91 1.45 -25.03
CA LYS A 59 -25.70 0.80 -24.52
C LYS A 59 -24.93 0.14 -25.68
N ASN A 60 -23.85 0.77 -26.14
CA ASN A 60 -22.93 0.16 -27.10
C ASN A 60 -22.10 -0.95 -26.43
N LYS A 61 -22.17 -2.17 -26.98
CA LYS A 61 -21.35 -3.31 -26.58
C LYS A 61 -20.13 -3.39 -27.50
N ASN A 62 -18.97 -2.99 -27.01
CA ASN A 62 -17.70 -3.08 -27.73
C ASN A 62 -17.23 -4.55 -27.79
N LYS A 63 -16.99 -5.08 -28.99
CA LYS A 63 -16.36 -6.39 -29.18
C LYS A 63 -14.85 -6.26 -28.91
N LYS A 64 -14.28 -7.09 -28.04
CA LYS A 64 -12.85 -7.07 -27.70
C LYS A 64 -11.99 -7.50 -28.90
N PRO A 65 -10.84 -6.86 -29.17
CA PRO A 65 -9.99 -7.21 -30.31
C PRO A 65 -9.21 -8.51 -30.03
N ILE A 66 -9.32 -9.45 -30.96
CA ILE A 66 -8.72 -10.80 -30.92
C ILE A 66 -7.18 -10.78 -30.79
N TRP A 67 -6.52 -9.65 -31.09
CA TRP A 67 -5.07 -9.50 -31.01
C TRP A 67 -4.47 -9.64 -29.60
N ILE A 68 -5.27 -9.46 -28.54
CA ILE A 68 -4.84 -9.64 -27.14
C ILE A 68 -4.46 -11.11 -26.85
N ILE A 69 -5.12 -12.08 -27.49
CA ILE A 69 -4.84 -13.50 -27.29
C ILE A 69 -3.47 -13.87 -27.88
N ILE A 70 -3.11 -13.29 -29.03
CA ILE A 70 -1.82 -13.53 -29.69
C ILE A 70 -0.67 -12.97 -28.86
N LEU A 71 -0.83 -11.75 -28.31
CA LEU A 71 0.14 -11.16 -27.39
C LEU A 71 0.31 -11.98 -26.11
N SER A 72 -0.78 -12.53 -25.57
CA SER A 72 -0.73 -13.40 -24.38
C SER A 72 0.04 -14.69 -24.65
N ILE A 73 -0.13 -15.33 -25.81
CA ILE A 73 0.61 -16.55 -26.17
C ILE A 73 2.11 -16.25 -26.30
N ILE A 74 2.48 -15.14 -26.95
CA ILE A 74 3.89 -14.72 -27.08
C ILE A 74 4.50 -14.45 -25.70
N PHE A 75 3.76 -13.81 -24.80
CA PHE A 75 4.22 -13.53 -23.45
C PHE A 75 4.43 -14.81 -22.63
N ILE A 76 3.54 -15.80 -22.75
CA ILE A 76 3.68 -17.11 -22.09
C ILE A 76 4.92 -17.85 -22.61
N LEU A 77 5.19 -17.81 -23.92
CA LEU A 77 6.39 -18.41 -24.49
C LEU A 77 7.68 -17.73 -24.01
N LEU A 78 7.68 -16.41 -23.87
CA LEU A 78 8.82 -15.66 -23.31
C LEU A 78 9.07 -16.02 -21.85
N ILE A 79 8.01 -16.12 -21.04
CA ILE A 79 8.13 -16.55 -19.63
C ILE A 79 8.68 -17.99 -19.56
N GLY A 80 8.16 -18.90 -20.40
CA GLY A 80 8.63 -20.28 -20.45
C GLY A 80 10.13 -20.38 -20.80
N ALA A 81 10.59 -19.59 -21.77
CA ALA A 81 12.00 -19.54 -22.14
C ALA A 81 12.89 -18.98 -21.02
N LEU A 82 12.44 -17.94 -20.32
CA LEU A 82 13.16 -17.36 -19.17
C LEU A 82 13.28 -18.36 -18.02
N LEU A 83 12.18 -19.03 -17.66
CA LEU A 83 12.18 -20.05 -16.60
C LEU A 83 13.09 -21.23 -16.96
N TYR A 84 13.06 -21.69 -18.22
CA TYR A 84 13.94 -22.76 -18.69
C TYR A 84 15.42 -22.35 -18.65
N GLY A 85 15.73 -21.12 -19.06
CA GLY A 85 17.10 -20.58 -19.00
C GLY A 85 17.63 -20.48 -17.57
N ALA A 86 16.81 -19.98 -16.63
CA ALA A 86 17.17 -19.90 -15.22
C ALA A 86 17.38 -21.29 -14.60
N TYR A 87 16.51 -22.25 -14.92
CA TYR A 87 16.64 -23.64 -14.46
C TYR A 87 17.93 -24.29 -14.97
N TYR A 88 18.24 -24.13 -16.26
CA TYR A 88 19.46 -24.67 -16.86
C TYR A 88 20.73 -24.07 -16.21
N TYR A 89 20.76 -22.76 -16.01
CA TYR A 89 21.87 -22.06 -15.36
C TYR A 89 22.07 -22.53 -13.92
N TYR A 90 20.99 -22.64 -13.14
CA TYR A 90 21.04 -23.11 -11.76
C TYR A 90 21.64 -24.53 -11.67
N ASN A 91 21.19 -25.44 -12.53
CA ASN A 91 21.63 -26.83 -12.46
C ASN A 91 23.06 -27.05 -12.99
N ASN A 92 23.56 -26.18 -13.88
CA ASN A 92 24.92 -26.31 -14.44
C ASN A 92 26.00 -25.43 -13.79
N VAL A 93 25.64 -24.40 -13.00
CA VAL A 93 26.64 -23.46 -12.44
C VAL A 93 26.66 -23.45 -10.92
N ILE A 94 25.52 -23.67 -10.25
CA ILE A 94 25.41 -23.51 -8.80
C ILE A 94 25.56 -24.84 -8.06
N LYS A 95 25.38 -25.98 -8.74
CA LYS A 95 25.32 -27.30 -8.09
C LYS A 95 26.67 -27.96 -7.74
N ASP A 96 27.80 -27.33 -8.10
CA ASP A 96 29.15 -27.88 -7.91
C ASP A 96 29.98 -27.18 -6.80
N ASN A 97 29.40 -26.31 -5.98
CA ASN A 97 30.13 -25.67 -4.87
C ASN A 97 29.53 -26.04 -3.51
N ASP A 98 29.77 -27.27 -3.09
CA ASP A 98 29.74 -27.64 -1.67
C ASP A 98 31.00 -28.45 -1.36
N SER A 99 32.10 -27.75 -1.07
CA SER A 99 33.29 -28.34 -0.46
C SER A 99 34.15 -27.27 0.22
N ASP A 100 34.25 -27.46 1.53
CA ASP A 100 35.39 -27.15 2.40
C ASP A 100 35.63 -25.73 2.94
N ASN A 101 35.31 -25.62 4.23
CA ASN A 101 35.90 -24.74 5.24
C ASN A 101 37.44 -24.67 5.13
N GLN A 102 38.00 -23.46 5.16
CA GLN A 102 39.22 -23.24 5.95
C GLN A 102 39.38 -21.80 6.45
N THR A 103 39.50 -21.71 7.77
CA THR A 103 39.91 -20.57 8.59
C THR A 103 41.31 -20.08 8.20
N THR A 104 41.54 -18.77 8.15
CA THR A 104 42.87 -18.18 8.37
C THR A 104 42.74 -16.80 8.98
N GLU A 105 43.21 -16.66 10.24
CA GLU A 105 43.48 -15.38 10.87
C GLU A 105 44.64 -14.67 10.16
N THR A 106 44.53 -13.37 9.92
CA THR A 106 45.69 -12.47 9.93
C THR A 106 45.25 -11.05 10.29
N GLN A 107 45.83 -10.51 11.36
CA GLN A 107 45.73 -9.10 11.76
C GLN A 107 46.51 -8.20 10.79
N ASN A 108 45.97 -7.04 10.42
CA ASN A 108 46.60 -5.72 10.63
C ASN A 108 45.83 -4.54 9.99
N LYS A 109 45.35 -3.66 10.88
CA LYS A 109 45.62 -2.21 10.97
C LYS A 109 45.40 -1.26 9.76
N SER A 110 44.37 -0.42 9.95
CA SER A 110 44.31 1.06 9.80
C SER A 110 43.59 1.73 8.62
N LYS A 111 42.64 2.60 9.05
CA LYS A 111 42.19 3.92 8.55
C LYS A 111 41.05 3.97 7.52
N ASP A 112 39.91 4.41 8.06
CA ASP A 112 39.09 5.57 7.64
C ASP A 112 38.70 5.67 6.15
N ASP A 113 37.44 5.35 5.84
CA ASP A 113 36.50 6.37 5.34
C ASP A 113 35.08 5.79 5.25
N SER A 114 34.12 6.63 5.60
CA SER A 114 32.69 6.31 5.68
C SER A 114 32.10 5.99 4.32
N GLN A 115 31.51 4.79 4.17
CA GLN A 115 30.59 4.48 3.09
C GLN A 115 29.43 3.64 3.62
N SER A 116 28.25 4.25 3.68
CA SER A 116 26.98 3.59 3.93
C SER A 116 26.72 2.54 2.84
N LYS A 117 26.81 1.27 3.23
CA LYS A 117 26.28 0.15 2.46
C LYS A 117 25.12 -0.46 3.22
N GLU A 118 23.98 -0.37 2.56
CA GLU A 118 22.71 -0.98 2.89
C GLU A 118 22.85 -2.51 2.82
N SER A 119 22.88 -3.16 3.98
CA SER A 119 22.93 -4.61 4.09
C SER A 119 21.52 -5.18 4.00
N SER A 120 21.17 -5.67 2.81
CA SER A 120 20.20 -6.77 2.70
C SER A 120 20.83 -8.03 3.30
N SER A 121 20.45 -8.35 4.53
CA SER A 121 20.76 -9.64 5.14
C SER A 121 19.59 -10.60 4.90
N SER A 122 19.68 -11.34 3.81
CA SER A 122 19.12 -12.67 3.70
C SER A 122 20.06 -13.64 4.41
N GLU A 123 19.65 -14.19 5.56
CA GLU A 123 20.31 -15.37 6.13
C GLU A 123 19.31 -16.17 6.97
N SER A 124 19.18 -17.43 6.58
CA SER A 124 18.26 -18.43 7.12
C SER A 124 18.95 -19.31 8.16
N ASN A 125 18.15 -19.68 9.17
CA ASN A 125 18.31 -20.74 10.18
C ASN A 125 19.22 -20.44 11.39
N SER A 126 18.61 -19.92 12.46
CA SER A 126 18.68 -20.44 13.84
C SER A 126 17.85 -19.57 14.78
N SER A 127 16.68 -20.04 15.22
CA SER A 127 15.80 -19.40 16.24
C SER A 127 15.73 -17.87 16.11
N GLU A 128 15.03 -17.37 15.09
CA GLU A 128 14.90 -15.92 14.88
C GLU A 128 14.24 -15.27 16.09
N LYS A 129 15.00 -14.39 16.76
CA LYS A 129 14.45 -13.49 17.77
C LYS A 129 13.28 -12.76 17.12
N ALA A 130 12.13 -12.77 17.80
CA ALA A 130 10.90 -12.23 17.27
C ALA A 130 11.09 -10.81 16.68
N PRO A 131 10.54 -10.51 15.49
CA PRO A 131 10.94 -9.37 14.70
C PRO A 131 10.55 -8.04 15.33
N THR A 132 11.43 -7.06 15.19
CA THR A 132 11.11 -5.64 15.41
C THR A 132 10.74 -4.99 14.09
N ILE A 133 9.69 -4.17 14.06
CA ILE A 133 9.18 -3.56 12.83
C ILE A 133 9.23 -2.05 12.98
N ASP A 134 10.04 -1.40 12.15
CA ASP A 134 10.00 0.05 11.97
C ASP A 134 8.82 0.42 11.06
N VAL A 135 7.75 0.88 11.67
CA VAL A 135 6.51 1.28 10.99
C VAL A 135 6.65 2.59 10.21
N PHE A 136 7.80 3.27 10.26
CA PHE A 136 8.07 4.47 9.44
C PHE A 136 9.03 4.19 8.29
N SER A 137 9.51 2.95 8.18
CA SER A 137 10.41 2.55 7.10
C SER A 137 9.68 2.51 5.75
N ASN A 138 10.39 2.82 4.67
CA ASN A 138 9.88 2.68 3.30
C ASN A 138 9.38 1.26 3.02
N ASN A 139 10.00 0.24 3.61
CA ASN A 139 9.59 -1.15 3.44
C ASN A 139 8.23 -1.44 4.07
N PHE A 140 7.96 -0.87 5.25
CA PHE A 140 6.65 -1.01 5.89
C PHE A 140 5.59 -0.20 5.14
N ASP A 141 5.91 1.04 4.76
CA ASP A 141 5.01 1.88 3.98
C ASP A 141 4.60 1.20 2.66
N GLN A 142 5.56 0.78 1.84
CA GLN A 142 5.28 0.18 0.54
C GLN A 142 4.70 -1.24 0.67
N GLY A 143 5.19 -2.03 1.62
CA GLY A 143 4.84 -3.45 1.73
C GLY A 143 3.60 -3.74 2.57
N TYR A 144 3.17 -2.83 3.44
CA TYR A 144 2.08 -3.06 4.39
C TYR A 144 1.03 -1.95 4.38
N MET A 145 1.44 -0.67 4.34
CA MET A 145 0.48 0.45 4.30
C MET A 145 -0.11 0.67 2.92
N LYS A 146 0.67 0.40 1.86
CA LYS A 146 0.29 0.65 0.45
C LYS A 146 0.18 -0.61 -0.41
N SER A 147 0.27 -1.79 0.20
CA SER A 147 0.09 -3.08 -0.48
C SER A 147 -0.78 -4.02 0.34
N ALA A 148 -1.47 -4.94 -0.33
CA ALA A 148 -2.24 -5.98 0.34
C ALA A 148 -1.31 -6.89 1.16
N SER A 149 -1.67 -7.08 2.43
CA SER A 149 -1.03 -8.01 3.37
C SER A 149 -2.09 -8.77 4.19
N THR A 150 -3.31 -8.89 3.64
CA THR A 150 -4.48 -9.50 4.28
C THR A 150 -4.28 -11.00 4.54
N GLU A 151 -3.48 -11.67 3.70
CA GLU A 151 -3.19 -13.10 3.80
C GLU A 151 -1.94 -13.42 4.66
N GLY A 152 -1.23 -12.40 5.15
CA GLY A 152 -0.06 -12.59 6.01
C GLY A 152 1.00 -11.50 5.88
N TYR A 153 1.95 -11.54 6.80
CA TYR A 153 3.06 -10.59 6.84
C TYR A 153 4.30 -11.18 7.52
N LYS A 154 5.49 -10.83 7.02
CA LYS A 154 6.81 -11.23 7.57
C LYS A 154 6.94 -12.72 7.91
N GLY A 155 6.43 -13.59 7.03
CA GLY A 155 6.60 -15.04 7.16
C GLY A 155 5.57 -15.74 8.05
N ILE A 156 4.59 -15.03 8.57
CA ILE A 156 3.36 -15.59 9.14
C ILE A 156 2.25 -15.39 8.12
N TYR A 157 1.57 -16.47 7.75
CA TYR A 157 0.49 -16.46 6.77
C TYR A 157 -0.75 -17.11 7.36
N LYS A 158 -1.91 -16.75 6.81
CA LYS A 158 -3.19 -17.39 7.10
C LYS A 158 -3.09 -18.91 7.04
N ASP A 159 -3.90 -19.58 7.84
CA ASP A 159 -3.93 -21.04 8.00
C ASP A 159 -2.70 -21.71 8.61
N MET A 160 -1.58 -21.00 8.83
CA MET A 160 -0.47 -21.53 9.63
C MET A 160 -0.96 -21.89 11.04
N THR A 161 -0.45 -22.98 11.59
CA THR A 161 -0.71 -23.36 12.99
C THR A 161 0.09 -22.51 13.96
N ARG A 162 -0.42 -22.34 15.19
CA ARG A 162 0.33 -21.69 16.27
C ARG A 162 1.71 -22.33 16.47
N LYS A 163 1.80 -23.65 16.36
CA LYS A 163 3.06 -24.39 16.48
C LYS A 163 4.07 -23.99 15.39
N GLU A 164 3.63 -23.78 14.16
CA GLU A 164 4.51 -23.33 13.08
C GLU A 164 4.99 -21.89 13.29
N VAL A 165 4.13 -21.01 13.81
CA VAL A 165 4.53 -19.65 14.19
C VAL A 165 5.55 -19.67 15.32
N GLU A 166 5.29 -20.46 16.37
CA GLU A 166 6.19 -20.61 17.52
C GLU A 166 7.53 -21.25 17.15
N ALA A 167 7.55 -22.15 16.16
CA ALA A 167 8.79 -22.72 15.63
C ALA A 167 9.68 -21.66 14.96
N LYS A 168 9.08 -20.61 14.37
CA LYS A 168 9.82 -19.52 13.72
C LYS A 168 10.27 -18.44 14.71
N PHE A 169 9.37 -18.01 15.60
CA PHE A 169 9.56 -16.79 16.40
C PHE A 169 9.63 -17.01 17.91
N GLY A 170 9.55 -18.28 18.36
CA GLY A 170 9.41 -18.63 19.76
C GLY A 170 7.99 -18.43 20.28
N LYS A 171 7.81 -18.63 21.59
CA LYS A 171 6.49 -18.46 22.24
C LYS A 171 6.02 -17.02 22.19
N SER A 172 4.70 -16.84 22.25
CA SER A 172 4.10 -15.51 22.31
C SER A 172 4.68 -14.68 23.47
N SER A 173 5.00 -13.42 23.18
CA SER A 173 5.54 -12.44 24.13
C SER A 173 4.46 -11.67 24.90
N GLY A 174 3.18 -11.95 24.65
CA GLY A 174 2.06 -11.28 25.30
C GLY A 174 0.84 -11.18 24.40
N LYS A 175 -0.12 -10.34 24.80
CA LYS A 175 -1.31 -10.06 23.99
C LYS A 175 -1.47 -8.56 23.75
N VAL A 176 -2.09 -8.21 22.64
CA VAL A 176 -2.53 -6.85 22.33
C VAL A 176 -4.00 -6.86 21.97
N ASP A 177 -4.69 -5.81 22.38
CA ASP A 177 -6.12 -5.61 22.15
C ASP A 177 -6.34 -5.03 20.74
N GLY A 178 -7.10 -5.74 19.91
CA GLY A 178 -7.52 -5.32 18.57
C GLY A 178 -8.98 -4.86 18.52
N GLY A 179 -9.51 -4.34 19.63
CA GLY A 179 -10.87 -3.81 19.73
C GLY A 179 -11.92 -4.90 20.04
N GLN A 180 -12.16 -5.81 19.09
CA GLN A 180 -13.15 -6.89 19.26
C GLN A 180 -12.56 -8.17 19.84
N THR A 181 -11.25 -8.36 19.70
CA THR A 181 -10.54 -9.58 20.08
C THR A 181 -9.10 -9.27 20.47
N TYR A 182 -8.37 -10.27 20.94
CA TYR A 182 -6.95 -10.15 21.31
C TYR A 182 -6.07 -10.88 20.31
N TYR A 183 -4.97 -10.25 19.96
CA TYR A 183 -3.89 -10.82 19.17
C TYR A 183 -2.78 -11.31 20.10
N GLU A 184 -2.15 -12.42 19.76
CA GLU A 184 -0.93 -12.90 20.41
C GLU A 184 0.29 -12.22 19.77
N LYS A 185 1.17 -11.65 20.60
CA LYS A 185 2.36 -10.95 20.12
C LYS A 185 3.51 -11.91 19.89
N TYR A 186 4.27 -11.67 18.82
CA TYR A 186 5.55 -12.30 18.52
C TYR A 186 6.51 -11.18 18.10
N GLY A 187 7.12 -10.53 19.10
CA GLY A 187 7.88 -9.29 18.86
C GLY A 187 6.91 -8.14 18.56
N ASP A 188 7.13 -7.43 17.46
CA ASP A 188 6.22 -6.41 16.93
C ASP A 188 5.17 -7.01 15.96
N LEU A 189 5.16 -8.33 15.71
CA LEU A 189 4.04 -8.98 15.03
C LEU A 189 2.91 -9.27 16.03
N ALA A 190 1.67 -9.18 15.54
CA ALA A 190 0.46 -9.52 16.27
C ALA A 190 -0.34 -10.53 15.46
N VAL A 191 -0.70 -11.65 16.05
CA VAL A 191 -1.35 -12.76 15.34
C VAL A 191 -2.70 -13.05 15.97
N LEU A 192 -3.76 -12.93 15.19
CA LEU A 192 -5.09 -13.40 15.57
C LEU A 192 -5.22 -14.85 15.14
N TYR A 193 -5.60 -15.70 16.08
CA TYR A 193 -5.87 -17.10 15.83
C TYR A 193 -7.38 -17.38 15.84
N SER A 194 -7.83 -18.18 14.87
CA SER A 194 -9.13 -18.85 14.91
C SER A 194 -8.90 -20.33 15.23
N GLY A 195 -9.18 -20.71 16.48
CA GLY A 195 -8.73 -22.00 17.01
C GLY A 195 -7.20 -22.04 17.10
N ASP A 196 -6.58 -22.98 16.38
CA ASP A 196 -5.12 -23.14 16.33
C ASP A 196 -4.48 -22.51 15.07
N LYS A 197 -5.30 -21.94 14.17
CA LYS A 197 -4.84 -21.42 12.88
C LYS A 197 -4.79 -19.91 12.86
N VAL A 198 -3.80 -19.36 12.19
CA VAL A 198 -3.70 -17.93 11.91
C VAL A 198 -4.88 -17.50 11.05
N ASP A 199 -5.63 -16.52 11.55
CA ASP A 199 -6.71 -15.84 10.85
C ASP A 199 -6.22 -14.52 10.25
N ARG A 200 -5.48 -13.73 11.04
CA ARG A 200 -4.93 -12.43 10.62
C ARG A 200 -3.56 -12.16 11.23
N VAL A 201 -2.75 -11.41 10.49
CA VAL A 201 -1.45 -10.88 10.96
C VAL A 201 -1.47 -9.36 10.94
N GLY A 202 -1.35 -8.77 12.12
CA GLY A 202 -1.16 -7.34 12.35
C GLY A 202 0.26 -7.01 12.81
N VAL A 203 0.50 -5.72 13.03
CA VAL A 203 1.75 -5.19 13.60
C VAL A 203 1.44 -4.41 14.87
N ALA A 204 2.05 -4.78 15.98
CA ALA A 204 1.87 -4.16 17.28
C ALA A 204 3.18 -3.50 17.75
N PRO A 205 3.48 -2.28 17.24
CA PRO A 205 4.74 -1.61 17.51
C PRO A 205 4.87 -1.27 19.00
N SER A 206 6.10 -1.27 19.50
CA SER A 206 6.34 -1.12 20.94
C SER A 206 6.37 0.34 21.41
N ASN A 207 6.73 1.30 20.54
CA ASN A 207 6.94 2.72 20.92
C ASN A 207 6.57 3.67 19.78
N VAL A 208 5.31 3.69 19.37
CA VAL A 208 4.83 4.62 18.33
C VAL A 208 3.69 5.43 18.92
N THR A 209 3.86 6.75 18.97
CA THR A 209 2.77 7.65 19.37
C THR A 209 1.81 7.87 18.21
N GLU A 210 0.58 8.25 18.52
CA GLU A 210 -0.38 8.64 17.50
C GLU A 210 0.10 9.86 16.70
N ASP A 211 0.68 10.86 17.38
CA ASP A 211 1.16 12.08 16.74
C ASP A 211 2.27 11.80 15.73
N GLU A 212 3.28 10.97 16.09
CA GLU A 212 4.33 10.55 15.15
C GLU A 212 3.74 9.76 13.96
N PHE A 213 2.72 8.94 14.22
CA PHE A 213 2.05 8.18 13.17
C PHE A 213 1.29 9.08 12.19
N LEU A 214 0.55 10.07 12.69
CA LEU A 214 -0.18 11.03 11.87
C LEU A 214 0.75 12.02 11.16
N GLU A 215 1.90 12.35 11.74
CA GLU A 215 2.92 13.16 11.05
C GLU A 215 3.48 12.43 9.82
N HIS A 216 3.70 11.12 9.94
CA HIS A 216 4.23 10.31 8.84
C HIS A 216 3.16 9.92 7.79
N TYR A 217 1.98 9.49 8.24
CA TYR A 217 0.92 8.91 7.39
C TYR A 217 -0.24 9.87 7.08
N TYR A 218 -0.19 11.10 7.60
CA TYR A 218 -1.24 12.12 7.47
C TYR A 218 -2.56 11.70 8.15
N GLU A 219 -3.59 12.53 8.01
CA GLU A 219 -4.91 12.24 8.57
C GLU A 219 -5.52 10.98 7.90
N PRO A 220 -6.15 10.09 8.68
CA PRO A 220 -6.86 8.93 8.12
C PRO A 220 -8.09 9.39 7.32
N ASP A 221 -8.56 8.54 6.40
CA ASP A 221 -9.75 8.79 5.60
C ASP A 221 -11.03 8.78 6.46
N ASP A 222 -11.05 7.99 7.53
CA ASP A 222 -12.11 7.97 8.54
C ASP A 222 -11.54 7.69 9.94
N ARG A 223 -12.26 8.11 10.98
CA ARG A 223 -11.88 7.90 12.38
C ARG A 223 -13.07 7.41 13.19
N LYS A 224 -12.92 6.26 13.86
CA LYS A 224 -13.98 5.65 14.69
C LYS A 224 -13.44 5.31 16.07
N SER A 225 -13.75 6.14 17.06
CA SER A 225 -13.23 6.01 18.42
C SER A 225 -11.70 5.93 18.43
N ASP A 226 -11.16 4.73 18.64
CA ASP A 226 -9.74 4.42 18.77
C ASP A 226 -9.14 3.92 17.43
N GLU A 227 -9.91 3.92 16.33
CA GLU A 227 -9.48 3.43 15.01
C GLU A 227 -9.21 4.59 14.03
N LEU A 228 -8.03 4.57 13.42
CA LEU A 228 -7.61 5.39 12.29
C LEU A 228 -7.70 4.54 11.02
N ILE A 229 -8.60 4.89 10.09
CA ILE A 229 -8.89 4.09 8.90
C ILE A 229 -8.27 4.74 7.68
N TYR A 230 -7.31 4.05 7.05
CA TYR A 230 -6.65 4.45 5.82
C TYR A 230 -7.19 3.59 4.67
N ASP A 231 -8.00 4.22 3.82
CA ASP A 231 -8.81 3.56 2.81
C ASP A 231 -9.13 4.48 1.62
N SER A 232 -8.15 5.28 1.25
CA SER A 232 -8.28 6.31 0.21
C SER A 232 -8.49 5.74 -1.20
N ASN A 233 -8.05 4.51 -1.45
CA ASN A 233 -8.16 3.84 -2.76
C ASN A 233 -9.21 2.72 -2.73
N LYS A 234 -10.47 3.04 -3.06
CA LYS A 234 -11.58 2.08 -3.06
C LYS A 234 -11.51 0.99 -4.14
N ASP A 235 -10.54 1.05 -5.05
CA ASP A 235 -10.37 0.09 -6.14
C ASP A 235 -9.34 -1.00 -5.82
N ASN A 236 -8.61 -0.90 -4.69
CA ASN A 236 -7.76 -2.00 -4.22
C ASN A 236 -8.61 -3.01 -3.41
N ASP A 237 -7.95 -4.05 -2.90
CA ASP A 237 -8.57 -5.16 -2.17
C ASP A 237 -8.29 -5.10 -0.66
N PHE A 238 -7.76 -3.97 -0.15
CA PHE A 238 -7.39 -3.86 1.25
C PHE A 238 -7.54 -2.44 1.82
N SER A 239 -7.87 -2.39 3.11
CA SER A 239 -7.83 -1.17 3.93
C SER A 239 -6.83 -1.37 5.08
N VAL A 240 -6.32 -0.28 5.64
CA VAL A 240 -5.45 -0.34 6.81
C VAL A 240 -6.10 0.35 8.00
N ILE A 241 -6.13 -0.33 9.15
CA ILE A 241 -6.65 0.22 10.40
C ILE A 241 -5.51 0.30 11.41
N ALA A 242 -5.23 1.51 11.91
CA ALA A 242 -4.35 1.70 13.06
C ALA A 242 -5.17 1.98 14.31
N HIS A 243 -5.04 1.13 15.33
CA HIS A 243 -5.64 1.29 16.64
C HIS A 243 -4.77 2.19 17.50
N SER A 244 -5.33 3.30 17.98
CA SER A 244 -4.71 4.23 18.91
C SER A 244 -5.41 4.20 20.28
N LYS A 245 -4.66 3.85 21.33
CA LYS A 245 -5.13 3.88 22.72
C LYS A 245 -4.22 4.72 23.57
N LYS A 246 -4.80 5.70 24.27
CA LYS A 246 -4.07 6.64 25.15
C LYS A 246 -2.89 7.32 24.42
N GLY A 247 -3.11 7.72 23.17
CA GLY A 247 -2.12 8.43 22.33
C GLY A 247 -0.99 7.57 21.78
N LYS A 248 -1.15 6.24 21.77
CA LYS A 248 -0.16 5.30 21.23
C LYS A 248 -0.81 4.37 20.22
N ILE A 249 -0.11 4.12 19.12
CA ILE A 249 -0.49 3.09 18.16
C ILE A 249 -0.19 1.73 18.78
N THR A 250 -1.24 0.94 19.00
CA THR A 250 -1.13 -0.38 19.65
C THR A 250 -1.16 -1.53 18.66
N LEU A 251 -1.89 -1.37 17.55
CA LEU A 251 -2.06 -2.39 16.52
C LEU A 251 -2.30 -1.71 15.17
N ILE A 252 -1.69 -2.22 14.12
CA ILE A 252 -1.93 -1.83 12.73
C ILE A 252 -2.33 -3.09 11.98
N GLU A 253 -3.47 -3.06 11.30
CA GLU A 253 -4.03 -4.19 10.58
C GLU A 253 -4.18 -3.86 9.11
N ASN A 254 -3.75 -4.77 8.25
CA ASN A 254 -4.12 -4.80 6.84
C ASN A 254 -5.30 -5.77 6.69
N ILE A 255 -6.46 -5.25 6.30
CA ILE A 255 -7.73 -5.98 6.27
C ILE A 255 -8.33 -5.96 4.87
N ASP A 256 -9.26 -6.86 4.59
CA ASP A 256 -10.02 -6.81 3.34
C ASP A 256 -10.72 -5.44 3.19
N GLN A 257 -10.82 -4.97 1.94
CA GLN A 257 -11.41 -3.68 1.57
C GLN A 257 -12.76 -3.40 2.26
N LEU A 258 -12.88 -2.22 2.90
CA LEU A 258 -14.09 -1.70 3.55
C LEU A 258 -15.11 -1.05 2.58
#